data_AF-A0A8B6D5E7-F1
#
_entry.id   AF-A0A8B6D5E7-F1
#
_cell.length_a   1.000
_cell.length_b   1.000
_cell.length_c   1.000
_cell.angle_alpha   90.00
_cell.angle_beta   90.00
_cell.angle_gamma   90.00
#
_symmetry.space_group_name_H-M   'P 1'
#
loop_
_entity.id
_entity.type
_entity.pdbx_description
1 polymer ?
#
loop_
_entity_poly.entity_id
_entity_poly.type
_entity_poly.pdbx_seq_one_letter_code
_entity_poly.pdbx_strand_id
1 'polypeptide(L)'
;MGSRYDYKKLLYNATFCLVPRGRRLGSFRFLEALQAGCIPVLLSNGWELPFSEVIDWSKAAVWGDERLLFQVPSIVRSLSVPEILALKQQTQFLWETYFSSVDKIVNTVLQVVKDRVNRHLARSLAVWNSFPGALSVLQEYSTSKSQFPFYYSDNGTSPGHQFTAIIYATSPVMLSSAPLFRLIRTVAKSSYVHKMIVVWHCDIAPPPAQKWPGNLGVPVLVKTRNIKSISDRFQAFPDVQTDAVFSLDEDALITTDEVSQGNHMQVNYNKTSYEDWLAKSYVKQMSGNQHNRQAATWRKLYLSRAKLKASSSTSALLSGFAMVALVEIQIEEDVSPALLIVFSVCTTLLVSVHLLALMISTCILPNIEAVSNVHNVNAVNESPHEKMNILIQMAWAFSTGLGILLFLTEIVLICWVKFDVKKIGNNKGAAWASTAVVIPVGVIFIIFSFHFYRQLISHKVEQKAKDIEELARLANDIDMNNHNSGGIQIV
;
A
#
# COMPACT_ATOMS: atom_id res chain seq x y z
N MET A 1 -37.53 -22.27 -7.79
CA MET A 1 -36.52 -23.18 -7.20
C MET A 1 -35.19 -22.45 -7.17
N GLY A 2 -34.52 -22.34 -6.01
CA GLY A 2 -33.14 -21.84 -5.94
C GLY A 2 -32.80 -20.88 -4.80
N SER A 3 -33.24 -21.15 -3.56
CA SER A 3 -32.79 -20.41 -2.37
C SER A 3 -31.93 -21.27 -1.43
N ARG A 4 -31.37 -22.38 -1.92
CA ARG A 4 -30.72 -23.42 -1.08
C ARG A 4 -29.19 -23.50 -1.21
N TYR A 5 -28.58 -22.73 -2.10
CA TYR A 5 -27.14 -22.78 -2.34
C TYR A 5 -26.54 -21.38 -2.43
N ASP A 6 -25.40 -21.18 -1.76
CA ASP A 6 -24.61 -19.96 -1.88
C ASP A 6 -23.98 -19.90 -3.28
N TYR A 7 -24.47 -18.96 -4.09
CA TYR A 7 -24.00 -18.74 -5.46
C TYR A 7 -22.49 -18.55 -5.55
N LYS A 8 -21.87 -17.84 -4.58
CA LYS A 8 -20.43 -17.61 -4.60
C LYS A 8 -19.68 -18.92 -4.38
N LYS A 9 -20.10 -19.71 -3.39
CA LYS A 9 -19.49 -21.01 -3.09
C LYS A 9 -19.59 -21.97 -4.29
N LEU A 10 -20.73 -21.97 -4.98
CA LEU A 10 -20.89 -22.76 -6.21
C LEU A 10 -19.97 -22.28 -7.33
N LEU A 11 -19.88 -20.97 -7.54
CA LEU A 11 -19.06 -20.37 -8.59
C LEU A 11 -17.57 -20.68 -8.41
N TYR A 12 -17.05 -20.60 -7.18
CA TYR A 12 -15.64 -20.95 -6.89
C TYR A 12 -15.34 -22.45 -6.97
N ASN A 13 -16.35 -23.31 -6.78
CA ASN A 13 -16.18 -24.76 -6.90
C ASN A 13 -16.38 -25.26 -8.35
N ALA A 14 -17.00 -24.45 -9.21
CA ALA A 14 -17.26 -24.81 -10.60
C ALA A 14 -15.97 -24.81 -11.43
N THR A 15 -15.86 -25.77 -12.35
CA THR A 15 -14.76 -25.81 -13.32
C THR A 15 -15.11 -25.06 -14.60
N PHE A 16 -16.36 -25.15 -15.05
CA PHE A 16 -16.88 -24.48 -16.23
C PHE A 16 -18.12 -23.66 -15.86
N CYS A 17 -18.20 -22.44 -16.36
CA CYS A 17 -19.28 -21.51 -16.05
C CYS A 17 -19.99 -21.11 -17.32
N LEU A 18 -21.29 -21.39 -17.37
CA LEU A 18 -22.09 -21.05 -18.54
C LEU A 18 -22.33 -19.53 -18.60
N VAL A 19 -21.95 -18.91 -19.72
CA VAL A 19 -22.10 -17.48 -19.97
C VAL A 19 -23.01 -17.28 -21.18
N PRO A 20 -24.34 -17.37 -21.00
CA PRO A 20 -25.29 -17.09 -22.07
C PRO A 20 -25.37 -15.60 -22.36
N ARG A 21 -25.81 -15.28 -23.59
CA ARG A 21 -26.08 -13.91 -24.02
C ARG A 21 -27.04 -13.21 -23.05
N GLY A 22 -26.63 -12.06 -22.54
CA GLY A 22 -27.46 -11.21 -21.68
C GLY A 22 -28.33 -10.23 -22.49
N ARG A 23 -29.21 -9.49 -21.81
CA ARG A 23 -29.97 -8.37 -22.41
C ARG A 23 -29.11 -7.16 -22.77
N ARG A 24 -27.88 -7.07 -22.23
CA ARG A 24 -26.93 -5.97 -22.45
C ARG A 24 -25.72 -6.48 -23.22
N LEU A 25 -24.97 -5.57 -23.83
CA LEU A 25 -23.74 -5.85 -24.59
C LEU A 25 -22.61 -6.47 -23.74
N GLY A 26 -22.71 -6.38 -22.40
CA GLY A 26 -21.82 -7.05 -21.46
C GLY A 26 -22.59 -7.95 -20.48
N SER A 27 -22.01 -9.10 -20.14
CA SER A 27 -22.54 -10.02 -19.14
C SER A 27 -21.69 -9.94 -17.86
N PHE A 28 -22.28 -9.55 -16.73
CA PHE A 28 -21.58 -9.56 -15.44
C PHE A 28 -21.08 -10.97 -15.07
N ARG A 29 -21.80 -12.01 -15.52
CA ARG A 29 -21.43 -13.42 -15.33
C ARG A 29 -20.09 -13.79 -15.96
N PHE A 30 -19.71 -13.10 -17.04
CA PHE A 30 -18.42 -13.32 -17.67
C PHE A 30 -17.28 -12.92 -16.73
N LEU A 31 -17.37 -11.71 -16.16
CA LEU A 31 -16.36 -11.23 -15.21
C LEU A 31 -16.36 -12.03 -13.91
N GLU A 32 -17.54 -12.44 -13.41
CA GLU A 32 -17.66 -13.33 -12.26
C GLU A 32 -16.99 -14.69 -12.51
N ALA A 33 -17.16 -15.28 -13.69
CA ALA A 33 -16.50 -16.53 -14.07
C ALA A 33 -14.98 -16.38 -14.11
N LEU A 34 -14.48 -15.30 -14.73
CA LEU A 34 -13.04 -14.99 -14.75
C LEU A 34 -12.49 -14.83 -13.33
N GLN A 35 -13.18 -14.06 -12.48
CA GLN A 35 -12.81 -13.83 -11.08
C GLN A 35 -12.70 -15.13 -10.28
N ALA A 36 -13.62 -16.06 -10.48
CA ALA A 36 -13.64 -17.33 -9.78
C ALA A 36 -12.64 -18.36 -10.34
N GLY A 37 -11.97 -18.06 -11.46
CA GLY A 37 -11.09 -19.01 -12.14
C GLY A 37 -11.86 -20.15 -12.80
N CYS A 38 -13.13 -19.91 -13.06
CA CYS A 38 -14.04 -20.83 -13.71
C CYS A 38 -13.99 -20.58 -15.22
N ILE A 39 -13.77 -21.63 -16.03
CA ILE A 39 -13.62 -21.47 -17.48
C ILE A 39 -14.97 -21.03 -18.07
N PRO A 40 -15.06 -19.84 -18.68
CA PRO A 40 -16.29 -19.38 -19.30
C PRO A 40 -16.63 -20.21 -20.55
N VAL A 41 -17.83 -20.78 -20.55
CA VAL A 41 -18.44 -21.43 -21.72
C VAL A 41 -19.41 -20.43 -22.34
N LEU A 42 -18.99 -19.81 -23.43
CA LEU A 42 -19.69 -18.72 -24.08
C LEU A 42 -20.81 -19.26 -24.95
N LEU A 43 -22.05 -18.86 -24.67
CA LEU A 43 -23.22 -19.12 -25.53
C LEU A 43 -23.74 -17.78 -26.05
N SER A 44 -22.92 -17.13 -26.86
CA SER A 44 -23.26 -15.84 -27.46
C SER A 44 -22.60 -15.72 -28.84
N ASN A 45 -23.29 -16.18 -29.88
CA ASN A 45 -22.77 -16.15 -31.25
C ASN A 45 -22.54 -14.70 -31.69
N GLY A 46 -21.36 -14.42 -32.25
CA GLY A 46 -20.97 -13.08 -32.72
C GLY A 46 -20.71 -12.06 -31.61
N TRP A 47 -20.46 -12.50 -30.37
CA TRP A 47 -20.05 -11.60 -29.30
C TRP A 47 -18.57 -11.24 -29.42
N GLU A 48 -18.28 -9.95 -29.60
CA GLU A 48 -16.93 -9.41 -29.46
C GLU A 48 -16.59 -9.27 -27.97
N LEU A 49 -15.62 -10.05 -27.51
CA LEU A 49 -15.21 -10.03 -26.11
C LEU A 49 -14.37 -8.78 -25.80
N PRO A 50 -14.26 -8.38 -24.51
CA PRO A 50 -13.43 -7.26 -24.13
C PRO A 50 -11.97 -7.47 -24.59
N PHE A 51 -11.40 -6.47 -25.25
CA PHE A 51 -10.01 -6.46 -25.71
C PHE A 51 -9.62 -7.63 -26.65
N SER A 52 -10.55 -8.21 -27.42
CA SER A 52 -10.23 -9.32 -28.36
C SER A 52 -9.11 -9.02 -29.36
N GLU A 53 -8.82 -7.75 -29.63
CA GLU A 53 -7.74 -7.36 -30.56
C GLU A 53 -6.34 -7.66 -29.98
N VAL A 54 -6.22 -7.76 -28.66
CA VAL A 54 -4.96 -8.04 -27.95
C VAL A 54 -5.01 -9.30 -27.09
N ILE A 55 -6.20 -9.72 -26.62
CA ILE A 55 -6.42 -10.93 -25.82
C ILE A 55 -6.87 -12.08 -26.73
N ASP A 56 -6.14 -13.19 -26.65
CA ASP A 56 -6.47 -14.44 -27.32
C ASP A 56 -7.42 -15.29 -26.44
N TRP A 57 -8.72 -15.07 -26.62
CA TRP A 57 -9.75 -15.75 -25.85
C TRP A 57 -9.86 -17.26 -26.12
N SER A 58 -9.25 -17.77 -27.20
CA SER A 58 -9.20 -19.22 -27.45
C SER A 58 -8.44 -19.99 -26.36
N LYS A 59 -7.55 -19.30 -25.63
CA LYS A 59 -6.75 -19.86 -24.53
C LYS A 59 -7.42 -19.76 -23.17
N ALA A 60 -8.56 -19.08 -23.05
CA ALA A 60 -9.22 -18.82 -21.77
C ALA A 60 -10.72 -19.15 -21.75
N ALA A 61 -11.36 -19.30 -22.91
CA ALA A 61 -12.79 -19.52 -23.02
C ALA A 61 -13.13 -20.64 -24.00
N VAL A 62 -14.24 -21.34 -23.74
CA VAL A 62 -14.80 -22.35 -24.63
C VAL A 62 -16.01 -21.77 -25.34
N TRP A 63 -16.02 -21.83 -26.67
CA TRP A 63 -17.15 -21.37 -27.48
C TRP A 63 -18.17 -22.49 -27.64
N GLY A 64 -19.41 -22.23 -27.22
CA GLY A 64 -20.55 -23.10 -27.49
C GLY A 64 -21.51 -22.40 -28.46
N ASP A 65 -21.83 -23.07 -29.57
CA ASP A 65 -22.85 -22.55 -30.49
C ASP A 65 -24.22 -22.55 -29.79
N GLU A 66 -24.88 -21.38 -29.76
CA GLU A 66 -26.23 -21.22 -29.21
C GLU A 66 -27.26 -22.17 -29.85
N ARG A 67 -27.01 -22.64 -31.07
CA ARG A 67 -27.88 -23.59 -31.77
C ARG A 67 -27.66 -25.03 -31.34
N LEU A 68 -26.51 -25.32 -30.71
CA LEU A 68 -26.05 -26.66 -30.33
C LEU A 68 -25.90 -26.81 -28.81
N LEU A 69 -26.79 -26.17 -28.03
CA LEU A 69 -26.73 -26.18 -26.55
C LEU A 69 -26.60 -27.58 -25.96
N PHE A 70 -27.28 -28.57 -26.53
CA PHE A 70 -27.23 -29.95 -26.06
C PHE A 70 -25.88 -30.64 -26.27
N GLN A 71 -25.01 -30.12 -27.14
CA GLN A 71 -23.68 -30.66 -27.40
C GLN A 71 -22.62 -30.06 -26.47
N VAL A 72 -22.90 -28.94 -25.79
CA VAL A 72 -21.96 -28.28 -24.87
C VAL A 72 -21.40 -29.24 -23.81
N PRO A 73 -22.18 -30.13 -23.16
CA PRO A 73 -21.63 -31.10 -22.23
C PRO A 73 -20.62 -32.06 -22.87
N SER A 74 -20.81 -32.44 -24.13
CA SER A 74 -19.88 -33.32 -24.86
C SER A 74 -18.59 -32.58 -25.20
N ILE A 75 -18.67 -31.31 -25.61
CA ILE A 75 -17.49 -30.46 -25.88
C ILE A 75 -16.66 -30.32 -24.61
N VAL A 76 -17.28 -29.93 -23.50
CA VAL A 76 -16.60 -29.71 -22.22
C VAL A 76 -15.97 -31.00 -21.67
N ARG A 77 -16.64 -32.15 -21.82
CA ARG A 77 -16.11 -33.46 -21.42
C ARG A 77 -15.01 -34.00 -22.33
N SER A 78 -14.87 -33.47 -23.55
CA SER A 78 -13.83 -33.88 -24.50
C SER A 78 -12.46 -33.26 -24.18
N LEU A 79 -12.43 -32.21 -23.37
CA LEU A 79 -11.21 -31.53 -22.94
C LEU A 79 -10.44 -32.39 -21.95
N SER A 80 -9.14 -32.54 -22.19
CA SER A 80 -8.22 -33.24 -21.29
C SER A 80 -7.92 -32.40 -20.05
N VAL A 81 -7.51 -33.06 -18.95
CA VAL A 81 -7.14 -32.36 -17.70
C VAL A 81 -6.06 -31.29 -17.91
N PRO A 82 -4.97 -31.51 -18.68
CA PRO A 82 -3.98 -30.47 -18.95
C PRO A 82 -4.56 -29.25 -19.68
N GLU A 83 -5.47 -29.46 -20.65
CA GLU A 83 -6.13 -28.35 -21.36
C GLU A 83 -7.02 -27.54 -20.41
N ILE A 84 -7.76 -28.22 -19.53
CA ILE A 84 -8.59 -27.57 -18.50
C ILE A 84 -7.72 -26.73 -17.56
N LEU A 85 -6.59 -27.27 -17.10
CA LEU A 85 -5.67 -26.54 -16.24
C LEU A 85 -5.07 -25.32 -16.94
N ALA A 86 -4.68 -25.45 -18.22
CA ALA A 86 -4.17 -24.34 -19.02
C ALA A 86 -5.23 -23.24 -19.20
N LEU A 87 -6.48 -23.60 -19.52
CA LEU A 87 -7.60 -22.66 -19.64
C LEU A 87 -7.90 -21.93 -18.33
N LYS A 88 -7.87 -22.65 -17.20
CA LYS A 88 -8.04 -22.08 -15.85
C LYS A 88 -6.90 -21.10 -15.51
N GLN A 89 -5.66 -21.49 -15.78
CA GLN A 89 -4.49 -20.65 -15.52
C GLN A 89 -4.56 -19.36 -16.35
N GLN A 90 -4.89 -19.47 -17.63
CA GLN A 90 -5.04 -18.30 -18.51
C GLN A 90 -6.18 -17.40 -18.04
N THR A 91 -7.32 -17.98 -17.64
CA THR A 91 -8.48 -17.25 -17.09
C THR A 91 -8.07 -16.38 -15.90
N GLN A 92 -7.36 -16.97 -14.93
CA GLN A 92 -6.89 -16.27 -13.75
C GLN A 92 -5.84 -15.19 -14.08
N PHE A 93 -4.90 -15.50 -14.98
CA PHE A 93 -3.93 -14.51 -15.46
C PHE A 93 -4.60 -13.30 -16.10
N LEU A 94 -5.62 -13.49 -16.94
CA LEU A 94 -6.33 -12.39 -17.60
C LEU A 94 -7.14 -11.57 -16.58
N TRP A 95 -7.84 -12.23 -15.66
CA TRP A 95 -8.58 -11.56 -14.58
C TRP A 95 -7.64 -10.66 -13.77
N GLU A 96 -6.57 -11.24 -13.24
CA GLU A 96 -5.64 -10.53 -12.37
C GLU A 96 -4.89 -9.44 -13.11
N THR A 97 -4.48 -9.65 -14.36
CA THR A 97 -3.73 -8.62 -15.08
C THR A 97 -4.61 -7.47 -15.55
N TYR A 98 -5.81 -7.73 -16.06
CA TYR A 98 -6.56 -6.74 -16.86
C TYR A 98 -7.94 -6.36 -16.29
N PHE A 99 -8.57 -7.23 -15.49
CA PHE A 99 -9.99 -7.07 -15.11
C PHE A 99 -10.25 -6.94 -13.59
N SER A 100 -9.25 -7.18 -12.73
CA SER A 100 -9.46 -7.29 -11.28
C SER A 100 -9.87 -5.97 -10.59
N SER A 101 -9.72 -4.83 -11.25
CA SER A 101 -10.18 -3.53 -10.76
C SER A 101 -10.52 -2.59 -11.92
N VAL A 102 -11.28 -1.53 -11.62
CA VAL A 102 -11.57 -0.46 -12.59
C VAL A 102 -10.28 0.18 -13.07
N ASP A 103 -9.29 0.39 -12.20
CA ASP A 103 -7.99 0.95 -12.57
C ASP A 103 -7.27 0.09 -13.62
N LYS A 104 -7.27 -1.24 -13.45
CA LYS A 104 -6.65 -2.15 -14.43
C LYS A 104 -7.37 -2.11 -15.77
N ILE A 105 -8.70 -2.06 -15.75
CA ILE A 105 -9.51 -1.96 -16.97
C ILE A 105 -9.20 -0.65 -17.69
N VAL A 106 -9.17 0.49 -16.98
CA VAL A 106 -8.84 1.80 -17.54
C VAL A 106 -7.43 1.83 -18.11
N ASN A 107 -6.43 1.31 -17.36
CA ASN A 107 -5.06 1.24 -17.84
C ASN A 107 -4.92 0.33 -19.07
N THR A 108 -5.66 -0.78 -19.12
CA THR A 108 -5.72 -1.67 -20.30
C THR A 108 -6.27 -0.93 -21.51
N VAL A 109 -7.39 -0.22 -21.37
CA VAL A 109 -7.97 0.61 -22.43
C VAL A 109 -6.96 1.65 -22.92
N LEU A 110 -6.36 2.40 -22.01
CA LEU A 110 -5.37 3.43 -22.36
C LEU A 110 -4.17 2.82 -23.09
N GLN A 111 -3.71 1.65 -22.66
CA GLN A 111 -2.57 0.99 -23.26
C GLN A 111 -2.88 0.44 -24.66
N VAL A 112 -4.06 -0.14 -24.85
CA VAL A 112 -4.56 -0.56 -26.17
C VAL A 112 -4.67 0.65 -27.11
N VAL A 113 -5.25 1.76 -26.65
CA VAL A 113 -5.34 2.99 -27.44
C VAL A 113 -3.94 3.52 -27.78
N LYS A 114 -3.00 3.49 -26.83
CA LYS A 114 -1.62 3.90 -27.06
C LYS A 114 -0.93 3.03 -28.12
N ASP A 115 -1.15 1.72 -28.10
CA ASP A 115 -0.60 0.79 -29.09
C ASP A 115 -1.23 1.01 -30.48
N ARG A 116 -2.50 1.43 -30.56
CA ARG A 116 -3.15 1.83 -31.82
C ARG A 116 -2.55 3.10 -32.42
N VAL A 117 -2.22 4.09 -31.58
CA VAL A 117 -1.60 5.36 -32.01
C VAL A 117 -0.15 5.13 -32.42
N ASN A 118 0.62 4.42 -31.60
CA ASN A 118 2.04 4.15 -31.83
C ASN A 118 2.26 2.71 -32.30
N ARG A 119 1.77 2.38 -33.52
CA ARG A 119 1.84 0.99 -34.05
C ARG A 119 3.25 0.39 -34.05
N HIS A 120 4.28 1.20 -34.26
CA HIS A 120 5.68 0.76 -34.29
C HIS A 120 6.22 0.37 -32.89
N LEU A 121 5.57 0.82 -31.81
CA LEU A 121 5.87 0.47 -30.42
C LEU A 121 4.78 -0.40 -29.80
N ALA A 122 3.84 -0.91 -30.61
CA ALA A 122 2.75 -1.74 -30.12
C ALA A 122 3.32 -3.05 -29.57
N ARG A 123 2.81 -3.48 -28.41
CA ARG A 123 3.24 -4.75 -27.82
C ARG A 123 2.74 -5.91 -28.65
N SER A 124 3.53 -6.98 -28.69
CA SER A 124 3.13 -8.20 -29.39
C SER A 124 1.98 -8.90 -28.66
N LEU A 125 1.17 -9.65 -29.40
CA LEU A 125 0.06 -10.45 -28.85
C LEU A 125 0.55 -11.44 -27.77
N ALA A 126 1.80 -11.90 -27.87
CA ALA A 126 2.39 -12.74 -26.84
C ALA A 126 2.57 -12.02 -25.50
N VAL A 127 3.01 -10.75 -25.51
CA VAL A 127 3.16 -9.96 -24.27
C VAL A 127 1.80 -9.74 -23.60
N TRP A 128 0.74 -9.58 -24.39
CA TRP A 128 -0.63 -9.47 -23.87
C TRP A 128 -1.15 -10.77 -23.26
N ASN A 129 -0.74 -11.93 -23.77
CA ASN A 129 -1.29 -13.24 -23.40
C ASN A 129 -0.35 -14.13 -22.60
N SER A 130 0.80 -13.62 -22.19
CA SER A 130 1.78 -14.36 -21.39
C SER A 130 2.21 -13.53 -20.19
N PHE A 131 2.56 -14.21 -19.10
CA PHE A 131 3.08 -13.58 -17.90
C PHE A 131 4.34 -12.75 -18.22
N PRO A 132 4.53 -11.55 -17.62
CA PRO A 132 3.74 -10.88 -16.57
C PRO A 132 2.58 -9.98 -17.07
N GLY A 133 2.29 -10.02 -18.38
CA GLY A 133 1.25 -9.22 -19.01
C GLY A 133 1.68 -7.81 -19.41
N ALA A 134 0.92 -7.21 -20.33
CA ALA A 134 1.30 -5.98 -21.02
C ALA A 134 1.35 -4.73 -20.13
N LEU A 135 0.56 -4.67 -19.06
CA LEU A 135 0.56 -3.54 -18.12
C LEU A 135 1.83 -3.48 -17.26
N SER A 136 2.46 -4.63 -17.04
CA SER A 136 3.67 -4.78 -16.21
C SER A 136 4.95 -4.57 -17.02
N VAL A 137 4.85 -4.64 -18.36
CA VAL A 137 6.00 -4.49 -19.27
C VAL A 137 6.04 -3.06 -19.79
N LEU A 138 7.10 -2.33 -19.44
CA LEU A 138 7.40 -1.02 -20.02
C LEU A 138 7.56 -1.14 -21.54
N GLN A 139 7.05 -0.16 -22.30
CA GLN A 139 7.17 -0.14 -23.77
C GLN A 139 8.61 -0.06 -24.27
N GLU A 140 9.55 0.33 -23.41
CA GLU A 140 10.98 0.40 -23.70
C GLU A 140 11.64 -0.98 -23.73
N TYR A 141 10.98 -2.01 -23.18
CA TYR A 141 11.50 -3.36 -23.23
C TYR A 141 11.30 -3.97 -24.62
N SER A 142 12.20 -4.90 -24.96
CA SER A 142 12.16 -5.61 -26.23
C SER A 142 10.82 -6.30 -26.45
N THR A 143 10.39 -6.36 -27.70
CA THR A 143 9.21 -7.13 -28.11
C THR A 143 9.57 -8.55 -28.56
N SER A 144 10.88 -8.87 -28.65
CA SER A 144 11.36 -10.18 -29.07
C SER A 144 11.41 -11.16 -27.89
N LYS A 145 10.67 -12.26 -27.99
CA LYS A 145 10.68 -13.36 -27.01
C LYS A 145 12.09 -13.90 -26.74
N SER A 146 12.96 -13.91 -27.76
CA SER A 146 14.32 -14.43 -27.66
C SER A 146 15.25 -13.61 -26.77
N GLN A 147 14.85 -12.40 -26.35
CA GLN A 147 15.64 -11.54 -25.45
C GLN A 147 15.16 -11.61 -24.00
N PHE A 148 14.13 -12.41 -23.73
CA PHE A 148 13.60 -12.60 -22.39
C PHE A 148 14.05 -13.95 -21.85
N PRO A 149 14.74 -13.99 -20.69
CA PRO A 149 15.23 -15.23 -20.09
C PRO A 149 14.13 -16.29 -19.87
N PHE A 150 12.88 -15.86 -19.66
CA PHE A 150 11.70 -16.72 -19.50
C PHE A 150 11.48 -17.70 -20.68
N TYR A 151 11.83 -17.30 -21.90
CA TYR A 151 11.57 -18.10 -23.11
C TYR A 151 12.82 -18.80 -23.65
N TYR A 152 13.94 -18.78 -22.93
CA TYR A 152 15.20 -19.37 -23.38
C TYR A 152 15.07 -20.89 -23.55
N SER A 153 14.41 -21.55 -22.61
CA SER A 153 14.14 -22.99 -22.66
C SER A 153 13.28 -23.41 -23.87
N ASP A 154 12.27 -22.61 -24.22
CA ASP A 154 11.37 -22.90 -25.36
C ASP A 154 12.06 -22.70 -26.71
N ASN A 155 13.04 -21.80 -26.77
CA ASN A 155 13.80 -21.50 -27.99
C ASN A 155 15.12 -22.27 -28.08
N GLY A 156 15.44 -23.14 -27.12
CA GLY A 156 16.69 -23.90 -27.07
C GLY A 156 17.94 -23.05 -26.85
N THR A 157 17.80 -21.83 -26.31
CA THR A 157 18.91 -20.92 -25.99
C THR A 157 19.24 -21.01 -24.50
N SER A 158 20.51 -20.83 -24.13
CA SER A 158 20.95 -20.77 -22.72
C SER A 158 21.36 -19.35 -22.33
N PRO A 159 21.15 -18.93 -21.07
CA PRO A 159 21.63 -17.62 -20.61
C PRO A 159 23.15 -17.54 -20.64
N GLY A 160 23.68 -16.33 -20.87
CA GLY A 160 25.11 -16.06 -20.78
C GLY A 160 25.67 -16.32 -19.38
N HIS A 161 26.92 -16.76 -19.30
CA HIS A 161 27.59 -17.10 -18.03
C HIS A 161 28.13 -15.88 -17.27
N GLN A 162 27.99 -14.67 -17.83
CA GLN A 162 28.51 -13.44 -17.21
C GLN A 162 27.38 -12.52 -16.77
N PHE A 163 27.63 -11.73 -15.72
CA PHE A 163 26.66 -10.79 -15.19
C PHE A 163 27.23 -9.37 -15.05
N THR A 164 26.33 -8.38 -15.04
CA THR A 164 26.64 -6.99 -14.71
C THR A 164 26.27 -6.74 -13.26
N ALA A 165 27.20 -6.25 -12.44
CA ALA A 165 26.89 -5.81 -11.09
C ALA A 165 26.44 -4.34 -11.09
N ILE A 166 25.36 -4.02 -10.38
CA ILE A 166 24.90 -2.66 -10.14
C ILE A 166 25.03 -2.39 -8.65
N ILE A 167 25.79 -1.37 -8.26
CA ILE A 167 26.05 -1.03 -6.86
C ILE A 167 25.48 0.36 -6.57
N TYR A 168 24.59 0.45 -5.59
CA TYR A 168 23.99 1.70 -5.15
C TYR A 168 24.84 2.35 -4.06
N ALA A 169 25.43 3.51 -4.38
CA ALA A 169 26.21 4.30 -3.46
C ALA A 169 25.37 5.47 -2.93
N THR A 170 25.09 5.49 -1.63
CA THR A 170 24.28 6.53 -0.97
C THR A 170 25.11 7.42 -0.06
N SER A 171 26.29 6.94 0.35
CA SER A 171 27.15 7.62 1.30
C SER A 171 28.37 8.23 0.62
N PRO A 172 28.84 9.41 1.08
CA PRO A 172 30.05 9.99 0.54
C PRO A 172 31.27 9.16 0.93
N VAL A 173 32.15 8.91 -0.03
CA VAL A 173 33.36 8.12 0.18
C VAL A 173 34.50 9.00 0.64
N MET A 174 34.83 8.89 1.93
CA MET A 174 35.89 9.70 2.57
C MET A 174 37.22 8.94 2.73
N LEU A 175 37.19 7.60 2.76
CA LEU A 175 38.33 6.74 3.04
C LEU A 175 38.41 5.57 2.05
N SER A 176 39.62 5.07 1.79
CA SER A 176 39.87 3.91 0.92
C SER A 176 39.32 2.58 1.47
N SER A 177 38.92 2.57 2.74
CA SER A 177 38.27 1.48 3.48
C SER A 177 36.73 1.57 3.45
N ALA A 178 36.15 2.54 2.74
CA ALA A 178 34.71 2.71 2.66
C ALA A 178 34.01 1.41 2.19
N PRO A 179 32.80 1.11 2.70
CA PRO A 179 32.04 -0.09 2.36
C PRO A 179 31.92 -0.32 0.86
N LEU A 180 31.64 0.73 0.09
CA LEU A 180 31.57 0.72 -1.37
C LEU A 180 32.85 0.15 -2.02
N PHE A 181 34.02 0.63 -1.62
CA PHE A 181 35.30 0.18 -2.19
C PHE A 181 35.66 -1.24 -1.77
N ARG A 182 35.29 -1.64 -0.54
CA ARG A 182 35.42 -3.04 -0.11
C ARG A 182 34.57 -3.95 -0.98
N LEU A 183 33.30 -3.59 -1.21
CA LEU A 183 32.38 -4.36 -2.03
C LEU A 183 32.86 -4.47 -3.48
N ILE A 184 33.29 -3.37 -4.09
CA ILE A 184 33.83 -3.36 -5.47
C ILE A 184 35.01 -4.34 -5.60
N ARG A 185 35.94 -4.34 -4.64
CA ARG A 185 37.07 -5.28 -4.66
C ARG A 185 36.62 -6.73 -4.51
N THR A 186 35.58 -6.99 -3.72
CA THR A 186 35.07 -8.35 -3.53
C THR A 186 34.34 -8.84 -4.78
N VAL A 187 33.49 -8.01 -5.39
CA VAL A 187 32.77 -8.35 -6.63
C VAL A 187 33.76 -8.57 -7.77
N ALA A 188 34.75 -7.69 -7.93
CA ALA A 188 35.76 -7.77 -8.99
C ALA A 188 36.61 -9.05 -8.97
N LYS A 189 36.68 -9.75 -7.83
CA LYS A 189 37.39 -11.04 -7.74
C LYS A 189 36.64 -12.21 -8.38
N SER A 190 35.35 -12.07 -8.65
CA SER A 190 34.57 -13.13 -9.30
C SER A 190 34.87 -13.17 -10.80
N SER A 191 35.13 -14.36 -11.34
CA SER A 191 35.44 -14.58 -12.76
C SER A 191 34.23 -14.39 -13.70
N TYR A 192 33.04 -14.23 -13.15
CA TYR A 192 31.79 -14.09 -13.90
C TYR A 192 31.32 -12.65 -14.08
N VAL A 193 32.00 -11.67 -13.47
CA VAL A 193 31.63 -10.26 -13.61
C VAL A 193 32.12 -9.74 -14.96
N HIS A 194 31.18 -9.33 -15.80
CA HIS A 194 31.49 -8.65 -17.06
C HIS A 194 31.86 -7.18 -16.82
N LYS A 195 31.04 -6.48 -16.04
CA LYS A 195 31.22 -5.06 -15.72
C LYS A 195 30.50 -4.66 -14.44
N MET A 196 30.91 -3.55 -13.85
CA MET A 196 30.27 -2.98 -12.66
C MET A 196 29.76 -1.58 -12.97
N ILE A 197 28.52 -1.29 -12.60
CA ILE A 197 27.92 0.05 -12.67
C ILE A 197 27.73 0.54 -11.24
N VAL A 198 28.35 1.65 -10.88
CA VAL A 198 28.11 2.32 -9.61
C VAL A 198 27.14 3.46 -9.84
N VAL A 199 25.96 3.32 -9.27
CA VAL A 199 24.92 4.35 -9.29
C VAL A 199 25.17 5.27 -8.12
N TRP A 200 25.69 6.46 -8.41
CA TRP A 200 26.05 7.44 -7.41
C TRP A 200 24.84 8.30 -7.06
N HIS A 201 24.33 8.10 -5.85
CA HIS A 201 23.18 8.81 -5.27
C HIS A 201 23.59 9.48 -3.95
N CYS A 202 24.53 10.42 -4.06
CA CYS A 202 24.97 11.24 -2.94
C CYS A 202 24.92 12.71 -3.36
N ASP A 203 24.62 13.60 -2.41
CA ASP A 203 24.60 15.05 -2.63
C ASP A 203 26.00 15.61 -2.95
N ILE A 204 27.04 14.86 -2.59
CA ILE A 204 28.44 15.18 -2.86
C ILE A 204 28.88 14.47 -4.15
N ALA A 205 29.60 15.19 -5.02
CA ALA A 205 30.11 14.64 -6.28
C ALA A 205 31.01 13.39 -6.05
N PRO A 206 30.99 12.41 -6.98
CA PRO A 206 31.82 11.22 -6.85
C PRO A 206 33.31 11.58 -6.83
N PRO A 207 34.14 10.82 -6.07
CA PRO A 207 35.56 11.10 -5.99
C PRO A 207 36.24 10.93 -7.37
N PRO A 208 37.34 11.65 -7.64
CA PRO A 208 38.09 11.53 -8.88
C PRO A 208 38.55 10.08 -9.12
N ALA A 209 38.60 9.64 -10.39
CA ALA A 209 38.91 8.27 -10.79
C ALA A 209 40.20 7.70 -10.16
N GLN A 210 41.18 8.55 -9.85
CA GLN A 210 42.44 8.19 -9.19
C GLN A 210 42.26 7.63 -7.76
N LYS A 211 41.18 8.00 -7.07
CA LYS A 211 40.87 7.52 -5.71
C LYS A 211 40.07 6.22 -5.70
N TRP A 212 39.62 5.75 -6.86
CA TRP A 212 38.92 4.48 -6.98
C TRP A 212 39.91 3.31 -6.86
N PRO A 213 39.44 2.10 -6.51
CA PRO A 213 40.32 0.95 -6.41
C PRO A 213 40.99 0.67 -7.77
N GLY A 214 42.33 0.73 -7.83
CA GLY A 214 43.11 0.36 -9.02
C GLY A 214 43.22 -1.16 -9.20
N ASN A 215 43.52 -1.60 -10.43
CA ASN A 215 43.80 -3.01 -10.80
C ASN A 215 42.66 -4.02 -10.55
N LEU A 216 41.42 -3.66 -10.92
CA LEU A 216 40.25 -4.53 -10.74
C LEU A 216 40.04 -5.56 -11.87
N GLY A 217 40.73 -5.43 -13.02
CA GLY A 217 40.55 -6.33 -14.18
C GLY A 217 39.19 -6.25 -14.88
N VAL A 218 38.24 -5.51 -14.32
CA VAL A 218 36.84 -5.38 -14.76
C VAL A 218 36.49 -3.88 -14.86
N PRO A 219 35.79 -3.44 -15.92
CA PRO A 219 35.39 -2.04 -16.07
C PRO A 219 34.37 -1.60 -15.02
N VAL A 220 34.63 -0.46 -14.37
CA VAL A 220 33.72 0.20 -13.42
C VAL A 220 33.21 1.51 -14.03
N LEU A 221 31.89 1.62 -14.18
CA LEU A 221 31.23 2.79 -14.75
C LEU A 221 30.44 3.52 -13.66
N VAL A 222 30.75 4.79 -13.44
CA VAL A 222 30.05 5.63 -12.44
C VAL A 222 28.98 6.44 -13.15
N LYS A 223 27.73 6.32 -12.70
CA LYS A 223 26.59 7.08 -13.24
C LYS A 223 25.95 7.87 -12.10
N THR A 224 25.93 9.19 -12.24
CA THR A 224 25.16 10.07 -11.36
C THR A 224 23.72 10.09 -11.83
N ARG A 225 22.77 9.65 -11.00
CA ARG A 225 21.34 9.68 -11.31
C ARG A 225 20.61 10.40 -10.18
N ASN A 226 19.69 11.29 -10.55
CA ASN A 226 18.77 11.89 -9.59
C ASN A 226 17.64 10.89 -9.31
N ILE A 227 17.89 9.95 -8.40
CA ILE A 227 16.91 8.96 -7.91
C ILE A 227 15.93 9.73 -7.02
N LYS A 228 14.66 9.82 -7.40
CA LYS A 228 13.62 10.50 -6.61
C LYS A 228 12.81 9.50 -5.77
N SER A 229 12.78 8.24 -6.19
CA SER A 229 12.09 7.14 -5.52
C SER A 229 12.96 5.89 -5.50
N ILE A 230 12.81 5.06 -4.47
CA ILE A 230 13.50 3.77 -4.35
C ILE A 230 13.22 2.84 -5.54
N SER A 231 12.08 3.02 -6.23
CA SER A 231 11.74 2.29 -7.46
C SER A 231 12.65 2.61 -8.64
N ASP A 232 13.28 3.78 -8.66
CA ASP A 232 14.15 4.21 -9.76
C ASP A 232 15.46 3.39 -9.81
N ARG A 233 15.74 2.60 -8.75
CA ARG A 233 16.80 1.59 -8.71
C ARG A 233 16.56 0.42 -9.67
N PHE A 234 15.34 0.23 -10.17
CA PHE A 234 15.03 -0.85 -11.10
C PHE A 234 14.93 -0.40 -12.56
N GLN A 235 15.18 0.89 -12.81
CA GLN A 235 15.16 1.41 -14.17
C GLN A 235 16.36 0.89 -14.97
N ALA A 236 16.08 0.39 -16.18
CA ALA A 236 17.08 -0.19 -17.05
C ALA A 236 18.25 0.78 -17.34
N PHE A 237 19.44 0.22 -17.48
CA PHE A 237 20.65 0.93 -17.89
C PHE A 237 21.01 0.48 -19.31
N PRO A 238 21.07 1.38 -20.30
CA PRO A 238 21.46 1.03 -21.68
C PRO A 238 22.84 0.37 -21.76
N ASP A 239 23.70 0.67 -20.79
CA ASP A 239 25.04 0.11 -20.73
C ASP A 239 25.00 -1.40 -20.40
N VAL A 240 23.94 -1.94 -19.77
CA VAL A 240 23.84 -3.37 -19.38
C VAL A 240 23.65 -4.24 -20.62
N GLN A 241 24.60 -5.15 -20.84
CA GLN A 241 24.64 -6.04 -22.02
C GLN A 241 24.54 -7.52 -21.65
N THR A 242 24.51 -7.85 -20.36
CA THR A 242 24.48 -9.22 -19.85
C THR A 242 23.06 -9.67 -19.54
N ASP A 243 22.78 -10.96 -19.72
CA ASP A 243 21.48 -11.57 -19.39
C ASP A 243 21.16 -11.55 -17.89
N ALA A 244 22.20 -11.55 -17.04
CA ALA A 244 22.08 -11.49 -15.59
C ALA A 244 22.55 -10.14 -15.05
N VAL A 245 21.83 -9.62 -14.05
CA VAL A 245 22.13 -8.37 -13.36
C VAL A 245 22.10 -8.61 -11.87
N PHE A 246 23.18 -8.26 -11.17
CA PHE A 246 23.30 -8.40 -9.74
C PHE A 246 23.25 -7.03 -9.07
N SER A 247 22.11 -6.71 -8.44
CA SER A 247 21.86 -5.41 -7.81
C SER A 247 22.22 -5.45 -6.33
N LEU A 248 23.13 -4.58 -5.89
CA LEU A 248 23.72 -4.56 -4.55
C LEU A 248 23.68 -3.17 -3.94
N ASP A 249 23.54 -3.12 -2.62
CA ASP A 249 23.69 -1.90 -1.83
C ASP A 249 25.14 -1.79 -1.33
N GLU A 250 25.65 -0.57 -1.09
CA GLU A 250 27.08 -0.32 -0.78
C GLU A 250 27.59 -1.01 0.50
N ASP A 251 26.71 -1.38 1.42
CA ASP A 251 26.99 -2.03 2.69
C ASP A 251 26.81 -3.55 2.66
N ALA A 252 26.45 -4.12 1.51
CA ALA A 252 26.24 -5.56 1.35
C ALA A 252 27.49 -6.36 1.76
N LEU A 253 27.32 -7.28 2.71
CA LEU A 253 28.35 -8.19 3.19
C LEU A 253 28.27 -9.51 2.43
N ILE A 254 28.84 -9.54 1.22
CA ILE A 254 28.80 -10.73 0.35
C ILE A 254 30.23 -11.21 0.11
N THR A 255 30.42 -12.52 0.13
CA THR A 255 31.68 -13.19 -0.20
C THR A 255 31.79 -13.48 -1.72
N THR A 256 33.02 -13.68 -2.21
CA THR A 256 33.25 -14.06 -3.62
C THR A 256 32.54 -15.34 -4.03
N ASP A 257 32.39 -16.27 -3.10
CA ASP A 257 31.78 -17.57 -3.32
C ASP A 257 30.26 -17.43 -3.47
N GLU A 258 29.62 -16.60 -2.65
CA GLU A 258 28.19 -16.28 -2.75
C GLU A 258 27.86 -15.55 -4.06
N VAL A 259 28.71 -14.61 -4.51
CA VAL A 259 28.56 -13.93 -5.81
C VAL A 259 28.64 -14.94 -6.95
N SER A 260 29.58 -15.89 -6.87
CA SER A 260 29.79 -16.90 -7.91
C SER A 260 28.70 -17.97 -7.90
N GLN A 261 28.19 -18.33 -6.71
CA GLN A 261 27.07 -19.26 -6.53
C GLN A 261 25.73 -18.66 -6.99
N GLY A 262 25.52 -17.36 -6.79
CA GLY A 262 24.33 -16.65 -7.30
C GLY A 262 24.21 -16.72 -8.82
N ASN A 263 25.32 -16.54 -9.53
CA ASN A 263 25.38 -16.70 -11.00
C ASN A 263 25.12 -18.15 -11.44
N HIS A 264 25.72 -19.13 -10.75
CA HIS A 264 25.49 -20.56 -11.00
C HIS A 264 24.03 -20.98 -10.77
N MET A 265 23.38 -20.42 -9.75
CA MET A 265 21.96 -20.66 -9.52
C MET A 265 21.14 -20.13 -10.69
N GLN A 266 21.34 -18.88 -11.11
CA GLN A 266 20.58 -18.26 -12.19
C GLN A 266 20.73 -18.96 -13.56
N VAL A 267 21.90 -19.53 -13.86
CA VAL A 267 22.18 -20.26 -15.12
C VAL A 267 21.60 -21.68 -15.12
N ASN A 268 21.52 -22.35 -13.96
CA ASN A 268 21.11 -23.76 -13.86
C ASN A 268 19.66 -23.99 -13.40
N TYR A 269 18.82 -22.95 -13.32
CA TYR A 269 17.41 -23.14 -12.97
C TYR A 269 16.65 -23.84 -14.10
N ASN A 270 16.28 -25.11 -13.90
CA ASN A 270 15.33 -25.82 -14.76
C ASN A 270 13.98 -25.07 -14.77
N LYS A 271 13.35 -24.98 -15.96
CA LYS A 271 12.06 -24.28 -16.24
C LYS A 271 11.01 -24.51 -15.15
N THR A 272 10.84 -25.75 -14.70
CA THR A 272 9.86 -26.16 -13.69
C THR A 272 10.09 -25.54 -12.31
N SER A 273 11.35 -25.36 -11.92
CA SER A 273 11.73 -24.78 -10.62
C SER A 273 11.66 -23.25 -10.63
N TYR A 274 11.89 -22.64 -11.80
CA TYR A 274 11.76 -21.18 -11.97
C TYR A 274 10.30 -20.73 -12.04
N GLU A 275 9.43 -21.44 -12.75
CA GLU A 275 7.98 -21.18 -12.72
C GLU A 275 7.41 -21.42 -11.32
N ASP A 276 7.87 -22.45 -10.60
CA ASP A 276 7.46 -22.69 -9.21
C ASP A 276 8.01 -21.63 -8.25
N TRP A 277 9.24 -21.14 -8.45
CA TRP A 277 9.79 -20.00 -7.70
C TRP A 277 9.05 -18.70 -8.00
N LEU A 278 8.70 -18.43 -9.27
CA LEU A 278 7.88 -17.28 -9.67
C LEU A 278 6.46 -17.42 -9.13
N ALA A 279 5.85 -18.59 -9.20
CA ALA A 279 4.52 -18.86 -8.63
C ALA A 279 4.55 -18.70 -7.11
N LYS A 280 5.59 -19.17 -6.41
CA LYS A 280 5.77 -18.96 -4.96
C LYS A 280 6.04 -17.49 -4.62
N SER A 281 6.85 -16.81 -5.43
CA SER A 281 7.14 -15.37 -5.27
C SER A 281 5.92 -14.53 -5.58
N TYR A 282 5.10 -14.94 -6.55
CA TYR A 282 3.85 -14.33 -6.95
C TYR A 282 2.74 -14.62 -5.96
N VAL A 283 2.62 -15.83 -5.40
CA VAL A 283 1.75 -16.13 -4.25
C VAL A 283 2.18 -15.33 -3.04
N LYS A 284 3.49 -15.13 -2.82
CA LYS A 284 4.04 -14.26 -1.77
C LYS A 284 3.76 -12.77 -2.05
N GLN A 285 3.71 -12.35 -3.32
CA GLN A 285 3.44 -10.97 -3.76
C GLN A 285 1.94 -10.67 -3.93
N MET A 286 1.10 -11.68 -4.19
CA MET A 286 -0.37 -11.66 -4.15
C MET A 286 -0.90 -11.79 -2.72
N SER A 287 -0.16 -12.50 -1.87
CA SER A 287 -0.20 -12.31 -0.41
C SER A 287 0.32 -10.92 0.00
N GLY A 288 0.75 -10.09 -0.95
CA GLY A 288 1.09 -8.66 -0.83
C GLY A 288 -0.08 -7.76 -0.40
N ASN A 289 -1.16 -8.34 0.10
CA ASN A 289 -1.84 -7.77 1.26
C ASN A 289 -0.86 -7.38 2.37
N GLN A 290 0.34 -7.97 2.44
CA GLN A 290 1.43 -7.56 3.33
C GLN A 290 1.98 -6.16 3.01
N HIS A 291 2.20 -5.77 1.75
CA HIS A 291 2.67 -4.40 1.43
C HIS A 291 1.58 -3.35 1.60
N ASN A 292 0.32 -3.70 1.28
CA ASN A 292 -0.81 -2.81 1.50
C ASN A 292 -1.15 -2.69 3.00
N ARG A 293 -1.03 -3.79 3.78
CA ARG A 293 -1.07 -3.78 5.24
C ARG A 293 0.08 -2.99 5.82
N GLN A 294 1.31 -3.19 5.36
CA GLN A 294 2.48 -2.42 5.79
C GLN A 294 2.24 -0.94 5.57
N ALA A 295 1.85 -0.53 4.35
CA ALA A 295 1.52 0.86 4.05
C ALA A 295 0.38 1.39 4.94
N ALA A 296 -0.65 0.58 5.21
CA ALA A 296 -1.74 0.95 6.12
C ALA A 296 -1.27 1.08 7.58
N THR A 297 -0.42 0.18 8.07
CA THR A 297 0.11 0.20 9.44
C THR A 297 1.07 1.38 9.62
N TRP A 298 1.94 1.64 8.65
CA TRP A 298 2.78 2.85 8.62
C TRP A 298 1.94 4.12 8.60
N ARG A 299 0.89 4.21 7.76
CA ARG A 299 -0.04 5.36 7.75
C ARG A 299 -0.73 5.55 9.10
N LYS A 300 -1.17 4.47 9.76
CA LYS A 300 -1.75 4.52 11.11
C LYS A 300 -0.75 5.07 12.13
N LEU A 301 0.50 4.59 12.08
CA LEU A 301 1.58 5.05 12.98
C LEU A 301 1.89 6.54 12.78
N TYR A 302 2.05 7.00 11.54
CA TYR A 302 2.27 8.42 11.23
C TYR A 302 1.08 9.29 11.62
N LEU A 303 -0.14 8.81 11.44
CA LEU A 303 -1.35 9.53 11.84
C LEU A 303 -1.47 9.66 13.37
N SER A 304 -1.14 8.61 14.13
CA SER A 304 -1.04 8.68 15.59
C SER A 304 0.03 9.66 16.05
N ARG A 305 1.20 9.65 15.39
CA ARG A 305 2.29 10.62 15.64
C ARG A 305 1.82 12.05 15.41
N ALA A 306 1.16 12.31 14.28
CA ALA A 306 0.67 13.64 13.93
C ALA A 306 -0.39 14.15 14.94
N LYS A 307 -1.33 13.29 15.35
CA LYS A 307 -2.35 13.63 16.36
C LYS A 307 -1.73 14.01 17.70
N LEU A 308 -0.74 13.25 18.19
CA LEU A 308 -0.07 13.54 19.46
C LEU A 308 0.76 14.82 19.39
N LYS A 309 1.50 15.07 18.30
CA LYS A 309 2.25 16.31 18.12
C LYS A 309 1.34 17.53 18.11
N ALA A 310 0.24 17.46 17.35
CA ALA A 310 -0.75 18.52 17.31
C ALA A 310 -1.38 18.74 18.70
N SER A 311 -1.81 17.68 19.37
CA SER A 311 -2.38 17.75 20.72
C SER A 311 -1.42 18.35 21.75
N SER A 312 -0.12 18.04 21.63
CA SER A 312 0.92 18.56 22.52
C SER A 312 1.16 20.05 22.30
N SER A 313 1.36 20.49 21.06
CA SER A 313 1.63 21.89 20.75
C SER A 313 0.45 22.80 21.10
N THR A 314 -0.78 22.40 20.76
CA THR A 314 -1.97 23.19 21.08
C THR A 314 -2.22 23.28 22.58
N SER A 315 -2.03 22.18 23.31
CA SER A 315 -2.25 22.16 24.76
C SER A 315 -1.25 23.01 25.52
N ALA A 316 0.03 22.98 25.12
CA ALA A 316 1.05 23.82 25.74
C ALA A 316 0.76 25.32 25.54
N LEU A 317 0.38 25.70 24.31
CA LEU A 317 0.08 27.11 23.97
C LEU A 317 -1.19 27.60 24.68
N LEU A 318 -2.32 26.88 24.56
CA LEU A 318 -3.60 27.32 25.13
C LEU A 318 -3.55 27.37 26.67
N SER A 319 -2.96 26.35 27.30
CA SER A 319 -2.76 26.36 28.75
C SER A 319 -1.82 27.48 29.19
N GLY A 320 -0.76 27.77 28.43
CA GLY A 320 0.15 28.86 28.71
C GLY A 320 -0.53 30.23 28.65
N PHE A 321 -1.28 30.49 27.57
CA PHE A 321 -2.01 31.75 27.43
C PHE A 321 -3.12 31.94 28.47
N ALA A 322 -3.87 30.88 28.80
CA ALA A 322 -4.88 30.94 29.85
C ALA A 322 -4.26 31.23 31.23
N MET A 323 -3.12 30.58 31.56
CA MET A 323 -2.41 30.84 32.81
C MET A 323 -1.84 32.25 32.87
N VAL A 324 -1.24 32.76 31.80
CA VAL A 324 -0.75 34.15 31.74
C VAL A 324 -1.91 35.12 31.89
N ALA A 325 -3.03 34.90 31.20
CA ALA A 325 -4.21 35.73 31.32
C ALA A 325 -4.78 35.74 32.76
N LEU A 326 -4.76 34.60 33.46
CA LEU A 326 -5.16 34.49 34.86
C LEU A 326 -4.26 35.29 35.81
N VAL A 327 -2.95 35.32 35.57
CA VAL A 327 -2.01 36.06 36.43
C VAL A 327 -2.02 37.56 36.13
N GLU A 328 -2.23 37.94 34.87
CA GLU A 328 -2.27 39.34 34.42
C GLU A 328 -3.62 40.02 34.69
N ILE A 329 -4.70 39.27 34.96
CA ILE A 329 -6.00 39.85 35.23
C ILE A 329 -6.01 40.53 36.61
N GLN A 330 -6.05 41.86 36.60
CA GLN A 330 -6.20 42.64 37.82
C GLN A 330 -7.67 42.63 38.24
N ILE A 331 -7.98 41.90 39.32
CA ILE A 331 -9.35 41.78 39.83
C ILE A 331 -9.62 42.97 40.76
N GLU A 332 -10.58 43.83 40.40
CA GLU A 332 -11.07 44.89 41.28
C GLU A 332 -12.02 44.33 42.36
N GLU A 333 -12.09 44.96 43.55
CA GLU A 333 -12.89 44.48 44.70
C GLU A 333 -14.42 44.44 44.46
N ASP A 334 -14.91 45.08 43.39
CA ASP A 334 -16.34 45.25 43.09
C ASP A 334 -16.97 44.13 42.23
N VAL A 335 -16.22 43.07 41.90
CA VAL A 335 -16.70 41.97 41.04
C VAL A 335 -17.55 40.96 41.82
N SER A 336 -18.61 40.44 41.19
CA SER A 336 -19.50 39.44 41.81
C SER A 336 -18.76 38.15 42.20
N PRO A 337 -18.89 37.65 43.45
CA PRO A 337 -18.24 36.42 43.89
C PRO A 337 -18.60 35.19 43.04
N ALA A 338 -19.84 35.13 42.53
CA ALA A 338 -20.30 34.02 41.69
C ALA A 338 -19.52 33.96 40.35
N LEU A 339 -19.20 35.12 39.77
CA LEU A 339 -18.44 35.18 38.51
C LEU A 339 -16.99 34.72 38.71
N LEU A 340 -16.37 35.12 39.83
CA LEU A 340 -15.01 34.69 40.18
C LEU A 340 -14.92 33.18 40.43
N ILE A 341 -15.94 32.58 41.04
CA ILE A 341 -16.01 31.12 41.22
C ILE A 341 -16.09 30.41 39.87
N VAL A 342 -16.97 30.85 38.97
CA VAL A 342 -17.12 30.24 37.64
C VAL A 342 -15.83 30.39 36.82
N PHE A 343 -15.20 31.57 36.88
CA PHE A 343 -13.90 31.84 36.25
C PHE A 343 -12.82 30.89 36.76
N SER A 344 -12.62 30.82 38.08
CA SER A 344 -11.62 29.92 38.69
C SER A 344 -11.83 28.44 38.34
N VAL A 345 -13.09 27.97 38.38
CA VAL A 345 -13.43 26.58 37.98
C VAL A 345 -13.16 26.34 36.49
N CYS A 346 -13.48 27.30 35.62
CA CYS A 346 -13.23 27.19 34.19
C CYS A 346 -11.73 27.12 33.87
N THR A 347 -10.93 28.03 34.43
CA THR A 347 -9.48 28.07 34.21
C THR A 347 -8.80 26.80 34.72
N THR A 348 -9.19 26.31 35.90
CA THR A 348 -8.60 25.09 36.49
C THR A 348 -8.95 23.85 35.67
N LEU A 349 -10.18 23.73 35.17
CA LEU A 349 -10.58 22.64 34.27
C LEU A 349 -9.84 22.71 32.93
N LEU A 350 -9.71 23.91 32.35
CA LEU A 350 -8.98 24.14 31.10
C LEU A 350 -7.53 23.65 31.20
N VAL A 351 -6.82 24.13 32.22
CA VAL A 351 -5.42 23.77 32.45
C VAL A 351 -5.29 22.28 32.73
N SER A 352 -6.16 21.71 33.56
CA SER A 352 -6.14 20.28 33.89
C SER A 352 -6.31 19.38 32.67
N VAL A 353 -7.26 19.69 31.78
CA VAL A 353 -7.50 18.93 30.55
C VAL A 353 -6.31 18.99 29.60
N HIS A 354 -5.68 20.17 29.46
CA HIS A 354 -4.51 20.34 28.62
C HIS A 354 -3.25 19.68 29.19
N LEU A 355 -3.05 19.73 30.51
CA LEU A 355 -1.95 19.02 31.18
C LEU A 355 -2.09 17.49 31.04
N LEU A 356 -3.30 16.94 31.14
CA LEU A 356 -3.55 15.53 30.92
C LEU A 356 -3.18 15.11 29.49
N ALA A 357 -3.55 15.91 28.48
CA ALA A 357 -3.20 15.64 27.09
C ALA A 357 -1.69 15.74 26.82
N LEU A 358 -1.01 16.68 27.47
CA LEU A 358 0.45 16.81 27.42
C LEU A 358 1.12 15.58 28.03
N MET A 359 0.68 15.12 29.20
CA MET A 359 1.21 13.93 29.84
C MET A 359 1.11 12.71 28.93
N ILE A 360 -0.06 12.48 28.31
CA ILE A 360 -0.26 11.36 27.39
C ILE A 360 0.66 11.48 26.16
N SER A 361 0.86 12.70 25.64
CA SER A 361 1.76 12.93 24.52
C SER A 361 3.23 12.68 24.89
N THR A 362 3.68 13.16 26.04
CA THR A 362 5.06 12.99 26.54
C THR A 362 5.40 11.52 26.79
N CYS A 363 4.48 10.73 27.32
CA CYS A 363 4.73 9.31 27.60
C CYS A 363 4.74 8.43 26.34
N ILE A 364 3.99 8.79 25.29
CA ILE A 364 3.79 7.93 24.11
C ILE A 364 4.67 8.35 22.93
N LEU A 365 4.93 9.64 22.75
CA LEU A 365 5.63 10.17 21.57
C LEU A 365 7.05 9.60 21.40
N PRO A 366 7.90 9.48 22.44
CA PRO A 366 9.25 8.92 22.27
C PRO A 366 9.24 7.47 21.75
N ASN A 367 8.28 6.66 22.22
CA ASN A 367 8.12 5.28 21.77
C ASN A 367 7.71 5.19 20.29
N ILE A 368 6.82 6.07 19.84
CA ILE A 368 6.42 6.15 18.42
C ILE A 368 7.57 6.66 17.55
N GLU A 369 8.37 7.62 18.03
CA GLU A 369 9.51 8.16 17.29
C GLU A 369 10.66 7.16 17.17
N ALA A 370 10.96 6.40 18.22
CA ALA A 370 11.95 5.32 18.17
C ALA A 370 11.59 4.28 17.09
N VAL A 371 10.33 3.86 17.04
CA VAL A 371 9.82 2.89 16.05
C VAL A 371 9.79 3.48 14.65
N SER A 372 9.43 4.77 14.51
CA SER A 372 9.44 5.48 13.24
C SER A 372 10.84 5.62 12.62
N ASN A 373 11.89 5.61 13.43
CA ASN A 373 13.26 5.81 12.95
C ASN A 373 13.91 4.48 12.48
N VAL A 374 13.50 3.34 13.03
CA VAL A 374 14.09 2.02 12.74
C VAL A 374 13.57 1.41 11.42
N HIS A 375 12.53 1.99 10.79
CA HIS A 375 11.97 1.58 9.49
C HIS A 375 11.73 0.05 9.34
N ASN A 376 11.51 -0.66 10.46
CA ASN A 376 11.33 -2.11 10.50
C ASN A 376 9.87 -2.44 10.83
N VAL A 377 9.21 -3.21 9.97
CA VAL A 377 7.79 -3.59 10.10
C VAL A 377 7.52 -4.41 11.35
N ASN A 378 8.48 -5.25 11.78
CA ASN A 378 8.33 -6.06 12.98
C ASN A 378 8.31 -5.17 14.24
N ALA A 379 9.11 -4.11 14.25
CA ALA A 379 9.10 -3.11 15.33
C ALA A 379 7.78 -2.31 15.39
N VAL A 380 7.11 -2.11 14.24
CA VAL A 380 5.78 -1.45 14.21
C VAL A 380 4.71 -2.33 14.85
N ASN A 381 4.70 -3.64 14.57
CA ASN A 381 3.73 -4.58 15.16
C ASN A 381 3.92 -4.76 16.68
N GLU A 382 5.15 -4.62 17.19
CA GLU A 382 5.44 -4.68 18.63
C GLU A 382 5.11 -3.37 19.36
N SER A 383 4.98 -2.26 18.63
CA SER A 383 4.83 -0.96 19.25
C SER A 383 3.44 -0.76 19.90
N PRO A 384 3.37 -0.12 21.08
CA PRO A 384 2.14 -0.04 21.87
C PRO A 384 1.05 0.85 21.26
N HIS A 385 1.32 1.52 20.13
CA HIS A 385 0.41 2.48 19.49
C HIS A 385 -0.94 1.88 19.09
N GLU A 386 -0.99 0.60 18.72
CA GLU A 386 -2.24 -0.06 18.33
C GLU A 386 -3.10 -0.42 19.55
N LYS A 387 -2.46 -0.87 20.64
CA LYS A 387 -3.12 -1.16 21.93
C LYS A 387 -3.55 0.11 22.67
N MET A 388 -2.76 1.19 22.57
CA MET A 388 -3.01 2.47 23.25
C MET A 388 -3.76 3.50 22.37
N ASN A 389 -4.22 3.12 21.19
CA ASN A 389 -4.90 4.01 20.24
C ASN A 389 -6.14 4.69 20.85
N ILE A 390 -6.84 4.00 21.76
CA ILE A 390 -7.99 4.58 22.47
C ILE A 390 -7.54 5.75 23.34
N LEU A 391 -6.44 5.61 24.09
CA LEU A 391 -5.90 6.69 24.92
C LEU A 391 -5.43 7.87 24.07
N ILE A 392 -4.76 7.61 22.94
CA ILE A 392 -4.33 8.66 21.99
C ILE A 392 -5.52 9.44 21.45
N GLN A 393 -6.59 8.74 21.06
CA GLN A 393 -7.80 9.37 20.54
C GLN A 393 -8.54 10.18 21.61
N MET A 394 -8.62 9.66 22.84
CA MET A 394 -9.22 10.37 23.97
C MET A 394 -8.42 11.62 24.33
N ALA A 395 -7.08 11.53 24.37
CA ALA A 395 -6.20 12.67 24.64
C ALA A 395 -6.39 13.79 23.60
N TRP A 396 -6.38 13.43 22.31
CA TRP A 396 -6.60 14.39 21.23
C TRP A 396 -8.02 14.98 21.28
N ALA A 397 -9.05 14.17 21.53
CA ALA A 397 -10.43 14.64 21.60
C ALA A 397 -10.68 15.55 22.82
N PHE A 398 -10.11 15.24 23.98
CA PHE A 398 -10.22 16.10 25.16
C PHE A 398 -9.41 17.39 25.02
N SER A 399 -8.19 17.33 24.50
CA SER A 399 -7.34 18.50 24.24
C SER A 399 -7.96 19.46 23.22
N THR A 400 -8.47 18.90 22.12
CA THR A 400 -8.90 19.70 20.98
C THR A 400 -10.38 20.04 21.07
N GLY A 401 -11.22 19.09 21.49
CA GLY A 401 -12.65 19.29 21.67
C GLY A 401 -12.96 20.09 22.93
N LEU A 402 -12.75 19.47 24.09
CA LEU A 402 -13.09 20.07 25.38
C LEU A 402 -12.19 21.28 25.70
N GLY A 403 -10.89 21.20 25.43
CA GLY A 403 -9.94 22.28 25.70
C GLY A 403 -10.24 23.58 24.95
N ILE A 404 -10.58 23.51 23.66
CA ILE A 404 -10.96 24.69 22.87
C ILE A 404 -12.29 25.29 23.38
N LEU A 405 -13.28 24.47 23.75
CA LEU A 405 -14.54 24.97 24.31
C LEU A 405 -14.34 25.69 25.64
N LEU A 406 -13.51 25.13 26.52
CA LEU A 406 -13.14 25.76 27.78
C LEU A 406 -12.37 27.07 27.52
N PHE A 407 -11.47 27.11 26.53
CA PHE A 407 -10.73 28.31 26.17
C PHE A 407 -11.63 29.43 25.60
N LEU A 408 -12.62 29.08 24.77
CA LEU A 408 -13.63 30.06 24.31
C LEU A 408 -14.47 30.60 25.47
N THR A 409 -14.84 29.73 26.41
CA THR A 409 -15.58 30.11 27.62
C THR A 409 -14.72 31.03 28.49
N GLU A 410 -13.43 30.75 28.62
CA GLU A 410 -12.45 31.56 29.34
C GLU A 410 -12.37 32.98 28.78
N ILE A 411 -12.30 33.14 27.45
CA ILE A 411 -12.26 34.46 26.80
C ILE A 411 -13.52 35.28 27.14
N VAL A 412 -14.68 34.64 27.16
CA VAL A 412 -15.94 35.30 27.55
C VAL A 412 -15.88 35.70 29.03
N LEU A 413 -15.47 34.80 29.91
CA LEU A 413 -15.37 35.08 31.34
C LEU A 413 -14.39 36.21 31.65
N ILE A 414 -13.26 36.30 30.96
CA ILE A 414 -12.30 37.42 31.08
C ILE A 414 -12.98 38.76 30.73
N CYS A 415 -13.79 38.79 29.66
CA CYS A 415 -14.53 39.98 29.28
C CYS A 415 -15.58 40.37 30.34
N TRP A 416 -16.25 39.40 30.95
CA TRP A 416 -17.17 39.65 32.05
C TRP A 416 -16.44 40.18 33.29
N VAL A 417 -15.34 39.56 33.71
CA VAL A 417 -14.55 40.01 34.86
C VAL A 417 -14.00 41.42 34.66
N LYS A 418 -13.59 41.77 33.43
CA LYS A 418 -13.00 43.08 33.12
C LYS A 418 -14.00 44.21 32.90
N PHE A 419 -15.17 43.95 32.30
CA PHE A 419 -16.12 44.99 31.90
C PHE A 419 -17.36 45.08 32.82
N ASP A 420 -17.64 44.07 33.65
CA ASP A 420 -18.74 44.09 34.64
C ASP A 420 -18.29 44.68 35.99
N VAL A 421 -17.60 45.81 35.93
CA VAL A 421 -17.08 46.53 37.11
C VAL A 421 -17.92 47.79 37.35
N LYS A 422 -18.41 47.98 38.59
CA LYS A 422 -19.23 49.14 38.99
C LYS A 422 -18.56 50.48 38.73
N LYS A 423 -17.24 50.56 38.91
CA LYS A 423 -16.41 51.76 38.76
C LYS A 423 -16.37 52.34 37.33
N ILE A 424 -16.58 51.50 36.31
CA ILE A 424 -16.57 51.87 34.87
C ILE A 424 -18.00 52.17 34.36
N GLY A 425 -19.01 52.19 35.24
CA GLY A 425 -20.40 52.47 34.88
C GLY A 425 -21.18 51.27 34.35
N ASN A 426 -20.77 50.03 34.71
CA ASN A 426 -21.39 48.79 34.24
C ASN A 426 -21.59 48.77 32.71
N ASN A 427 -20.49 48.79 31.94
CA ASN A 427 -20.57 48.62 30.50
C ASN A 427 -20.83 47.13 30.12
N LYS A 428 -21.98 46.63 30.59
CA LYS A 428 -22.47 45.28 30.31
C LYS A 428 -22.64 45.05 28.81
N GLY A 429 -22.81 46.12 28.02
CA GLY A 429 -22.89 46.05 26.57
C GLY A 429 -21.65 45.40 25.93
N ALA A 430 -20.44 45.71 26.42
CA ALA A 430 -19.20 45.13 25.89
C ALA A 430 -19.08 43.62 26.21
N ALA A 431 -19.42 43.20 27.43
CA ALA A 431 -19.42 41.79 27.82
C ALA A 431 -20.47 40.97 27.06
N TRP A 432 -21.68 41.54 26.87
CA TRP A 432 -22.73 40.94 26.06
C TRP A 432 -22.35 40.85 24.59
N ALA A 433 -21.68 41.86 24.03
CA ALA A 433 -21.19 41.83 22.65
C ALA A 433 -20.15 40.71 22.45
N SER A 434 -19.18 40.58 23.35
CA SER A 434 -18.19 39.48 23.33
C SER A 434 -18.87 38.11 23.38
N THR A 435 -19.84 37.95 24.29
CA THR A 435 -20.63 36.72 24.43
C THR A 435 -21.42 36.40 23.14
N ALA A 436 -22.06 37.40 22.54
CA ALA A 436 -22.83 37.24 21.30
C ALA A 436 -21.96 36.81 20.10
N VAL A 437 -20.69 37.20 20.07
CA VAL A 437 -19.73 36.79 19.02
C VAL A 437 -19.20 35.36 19.26
N VAL A 438 -18.93 34.99 20.51
CA VAL A 438 -18.35 33.66 20.83
C VAL A 438 -19.38 32.53 20.79
N ILE A 439 -20.64 32.78 21.16
CA ILE A 439 -21.71 31.77 21.14
C ILE A 439 -21.83 31.03 19.80
N PRO A 440 -21.98 31.69 18.63
CA PRO A 440 -22.15 30.98 17.36
C PRO A 440 -20.92 30.11 17.02
N VAL A 441 -19.71 30.58 17.34
CA VAL A 441 -18.47 29.81 17.16
C VAL A 441 -18.48 28.58 18.06
N GLY A 442 -18.85 28.73 19.33
CA GLY A 442 -19.01 27.62 20.28
C GLY A 442 -20.04 26.60 19.83
N VAL A 443 -21.19 27.03 19.31
CA VAL A 443 -22.25 26.14 18.79
C VAL A 443 -21.76 25.32 17.59
N ILE A 444 -21.12 25.97 16.61
CA ILE A 444 -20.53 25.28 15.46
C ILE A 444 -19.51 24.23 15.93
N PHE A 445 -18.68 24.61 16.91
CA PHE A 445 -17.66 23.72 17.46
C PHE A 445 -18.25 22.52 18.21
N ILE A 446 -19.33 22.71 18.97
CA ILE A 446 -20.08 21.62 19.64
C ILE A 446 -20.69 20.68 18.60
N ILE A 447 -21.34 21.21 17.56
CA ILE A 447 -21.93 20.40 16.48
C ILE A 447 -20.85 19.56 15.80
N PHE A 448 -19.72 20.17 15.46
CA PHE A 448 -18.60 19.48 14.85
C PHE A 448 -18.02 18.40 15.77
N SER A 449 -17.80 18.72 17.05
CA SER A 449 -17.28 17.80 18.05
C SER A 449 -18.21 16.60 18.26
N PHE A 450 -19.52 16.84 18.32
CA PHE A 450 -20.53 15.80 18.48
C PHE A 450 -20.62 14.91 17.24
N HIS A 451 -20.64 15.49 16.04
CA HIS A 451 -20.66 14.74 14.79
C HIS A 451 -19.40 13.86 14.69
N PHE A 452 -18.24 14.43 14.99
CA PHE A 452 -16.97 13.71 14.97
C PHE A 452 -16.95 12.56 15.99
N TYR A 453 -17.38 12.80 17.23
CA TYR A 453 -17.46 11.77 18.28
C TYR A 453 -18.40 10.63 17.87
N ARG A 454 -19.59 10.95 17.37
CA ARG A 454 -20.59 9.97 16.94
C ARG A 454 -20.09 9.12 15.78
N GLN A 455 -19.44 9.74 14.79
CA GLN A 455 -18.88 9.05 13.64
C GLN A 455 -17.74 8.10 14.05
N LEU A 456 -16.92 8.50 15.03
CA LEU A 456 -15.82 7.71 15.55
C LEU A 456 -16.30 6.48 16.33
N ILE A 457 -17.36 6.62 17.13
CA ILE A 457 -17.98 5.50 17.85
C ILE A 457 -18.70 4.55 16.90
N SER A 458 -19.50 5.08 15.97
CA SER A 458 -20.24 4.25 14.99
C SER A 458 -19.28 3.35 14.21
N HIS A 459 -18.17 3.90 13.73
CA HIS A 459 -17.16 3.14 13.01
C HIS A 459 -16.49 2.06 13.90
N LYS A 460 -16.22 2.36 15.18
CA LYS A 460 -15.65 1.36 16.10
C LYS A 460 -16.62 0.23 16.41
N VAL A 461 -17.91 0.54 16.58
CA VAL A 461 -18.95 -0.45 16.85
C VAL A 461 -19.13 -1.35 15.63
N GLU A 462 -19.25 -0.77 14.44
CA GLU A 462 -19.41 -1.51 13.19
C GLU A 462 -18.20 -2.40 12.89
N GLN A 463 -16.99 -1.91 13.15
CA GLN A 463 -15.76 -2.67 12.94
C GLN A 463 -15.63 -3.84 13.92
N LYS A 464 -15.92 -3.64 15.21
CA LYS A 464 -15.94 -4.73 16.18
C LYS A 464 -17.03 -5.76 15.90
N ALA A 465 -18.18 -5.35 15.38
CA ALA A 465 -19.23 -6.27 14.96
C ALA A 465 -18.77 -7.16 13.79
N LYS A 466 -18.11 -6.57 12.79
CA LYS A 466 -17.52 -7.32 11.65
C LYS A 466 -16.45 -8.30 12.10
N ASP A 467 -15.55 -7.90 12.99
CA ASP A 467 -14.49 -8.78 13.51
C ASP A 467 -15.07 -9.99 14.27
N ILE A 468 -16.14 -9.79 15.07
CA ILE A 468 -16.83 -10.87 15.76
C ILE A 468 -17.53 -11.81 14.76
N GLU A 469 -18.15 -11.25 13.72
CA GLU A 469 -18.83 -12.05 12.69
C GLU A 469 -17.84 -12.90 11.88
N GLU A 470 -16.66 -12.36 11.55
CA GLU A 470 -15.58 -13.11 10.90
C GLU A 470 -15.07 -14.25 11.79
N LEU A 471 -14.85 -14.01 13.08
CA LEU A 471 -14.44 -15.06 14.02
C LEU A 471 -15.49 -16.16 14.16
N ALA A 472 -16.78 -15.80 14.21
CA ALA A 472 -17.87 -16.75 14.25
C ALA A 472 -17.94 -17.61 12.96
N ARG A 473 -17.67 -17.01 11.79
CA ARG A 473 -17.58 -17.74 10.52
C ARG A 473 -16.39 -18.69 10.47
N LEU A 474 -15.21 -18.26 10.92
CA LEU A 474 -14.02 -19.10 11.00
C LEU A 474 -14.22 -20.29 11.93
N ALA A 475 -14.87 -20.09 13.09
CA ALA A 475 -15.22 -21.17 14.00
C ALA A 475 -16.17 -22.19 13.34
N ASN A 476 -17.21 -21.70 12.65
CA ASN A 476 -18.14 -22.57 11.93
C ASN A 476 -17.49 -23.32 10.76
N ASP A 477 -16.55 -22.72 10.05
CA ASP A 477 -15.82 -23.38 8.95
C ASP A 477 -14.90 -24.49 9.45
N ILE A 478 -14.31 -24.34 10.65
CA ILE A 478 -13.50 -25.39 11.30
C ILE A 478 -14.39 -26.58 11.69
N ASP A 479 -15.56 -26.32 12.28
CA ASP A 479 -16.53 -27.38 12.62
C ASP A 479 -17.06 -28.10 11.37
N MET A 480 -17.34 -27.36 10.29
CA MET A 480 -17.82 -27.93 9.03
C MET A 480 -16.74 -28.71 8.28
N ASN A 481 -15.47 -28.28 8.32
CA ASN A 481 -14.37 -29.03 7.71
C ASN A 481 -14.05 -30.33 8.49
N ASN A 482 -14.23 -30.33 9.81
CA ASN A 482 -14.15 -31.57 10.59
C ASN A 482 -15.25 -32.56 10.19
N HIS A 483 -16.42 -32.09 9.76
CA HIS A 483 -17.51 -32.95 9.28
C HIS A 483 -17.43 -33.35 7.80
N ASN A 484 -16.80 -32.55 6.92
CA ASN A 484 -16.77 -32.77 5.48
C ASN A 484 -15.54 -33.53 4.95
N SER A 485 -14.77 -34.21 5.81
CA SER A 485 -13.69 -35.12 5.38
C SER A 485 -14.19 -36.39 4.63
N GLY A 486 -15.45 -36.42 4.16
CA GLY A 486 -16.01 -37.50 3.35
C GLY A 486 -16.95 -37.00 2.25
N GLY A 487 -16.43 -36.77 1.05
CA GLY A 487 -17.24 -36.79 -0.19
C GLY A 487 -17.12 -35.56 -1.11
N ILE A 488 -16.63 -35.78 -2.34
CA ILE A 488 -16.50 -34.80 -3.43
C ILE A 488 -17.79 -34.80 -4.30
N GLN A 489 -18.33 -33.62 -4.67
CA GLN A 489 -19.36 -33.46 -5.71
C GLN A 489 -19.15 -32.19 -6.57
N ILE A 490 -19.51 -32.32 -7.86
CA ILE A 490 -19.42 -31.33 -8.95
C ILE A 490 -20.81 -30.67 -9.16
N VAL A 491 -20.86 -29.34 -9.40
CA VAL A 491 -22.08 -28.57 -9.79
C VAL A 491 -21.87 -27.89 -11.14
#